data_AF-A0A0C1M0G5-F1
#
_entry.id   AF-A0A0C1M0G5-F1
#
_cell.length_a   1.000
_cell.length_b   1.000
_cell.length_c   1.000
_cell.angle_alpha   90.00
_cell.angle_beta   90.00
_cell.angle_gamma   90.00
#
_symmetry.space_group_name_H-M   'P 1'
#
loop_
_entity.id
_entity.type
_entity.pdbx_description
1 polymer ?
#
loop_
_entity_poly.entity_id
_entity_poly.type
_entity_poly.pdbx_seq_one_letter_code
_entity_poly.pdbx_strand_id
1 'polypeptide(L)' 'MKTFAANLTGAFWGFVYGEIIGYIGSALVGAPYNWIQVGVIGAVVALIAFNGIRLISR' A
#
# COMPACT_ATOMS: atom_id res chain seq x y z
N MET A 1 -4.69 16.04 -13.66
CA MET A 1 -3.56 15.20 -14.09
C MET A 1 -2.59 14.86 -12.94
N LYS A 2 -2.00 15.85 -12.25
CA LYS A 2 -1.00 15.60 -11.17
C LYS A 2 -1.50 14.68 -10.04
N THR A 3 -2.74 14.80 -9.63
CA THR A 3 -3.33 14.03 -8.51
C THR A 3 -3.67 12.59 -8.87
N PHE A 4 -4.13 12.37 -10.10
CA PHE A 4 -4.38 11.04 -10.62
C PHE A 4 -3.08 10.25 -10.77
N ALA A 5 -2.05 10.87 -11.36
CA ALA A 5 -0.72 10.26 -11.46
C ALA A 5 -0.13 9.93 -10.08
N ALA A 6 -0.26 10.84 -9.11
CA ALA A 6 0.21 10.59 -7.75
C ALA A 6 -0.51 9.40 -7.07
N ASN A 7 -1.83 9.29 -7.24
CA ASN A 7 -2.61 8.16 -6.71
C ASN A 7 -2.24 6.84 -7.39
N LEU A 8 -2.04 6.84 -8.72
CA LEU A 8 -1.64 5.64 -9.45
C LEU A 8 -0.24 5.17 -9.04
N THR A 9 0.73 6.08 -8.98
CA THR A 9 2.09 5.79 -8.50
C THR A 9 2.06 5.32 -7.05
N GLY A 10 1.25 5.95 -6.20
CA GLY A 10 1.07 5.56 -4.81
C GLY A 10 0.48 4.17 -4.63
N ALA A 11 -0.57 3.84 -5.39
CA ALA A 11 -1.16 2.51 -5.37
C ALA A 11 -0.17 1.44 -5.85
N PHE A 12 0.58 1.73 -6.93
CA PHE A 12 1.60 0.82 -7.46
C PHE A 12 2.69 0.53 -6.42
N TRP A 13 3.29 1.56 -5.84
CA TRP A 13 4.33 1.37 -4.83
C TRP A 13 3.78 0.84 -3.51
N GLY A 14 2.56 1.21 -3.14
CA GLY A 14 1.85 0.65 -1.98
C GLY A 14 1.64 -0.85 -2.10
N PHE A 15 1.31 -1.34 -3.30
CA PHE A 15 1.24 -2.77 -3.59
C PHE A 15 2.60 -3.45 -3.39
N VAL A 16 3.65 -2.94 -4.05
CA VAL A 16 5.00 -3.55 -4.00
C VAL A 16 5.58 -3.55 -2.59
N TYR A 17 5.52 -2.43 -1.88
CA TYR A 17 6.03 -2.36 -0.50
C TYR A 17 5.14 -3.11 0.49
N GLY A 18 3.83 -3.13 0.28
CA GLY A 18 2.90 -3.94 1.05
C GLY A 18 3.25 -5.42 0.99
N GLU A 19 3.55 -5.93 -0.21
CA GLU A 19 4.02 -7.31 -0.43
C GLU A 19 5.31 -7.62 0.33
N ILE A 20 6.32 -6.74 0.25
CA ILE A 20 7.59 -6.93 0.96
C ILE A 20 7.36 -7.01 2.47
N ILE A 21 6.60 -6.07 3.04
CA ILE A 21 6.33 -6.01 4.48
C ILE A 21 5.48 -7.21 4.92
N GLY A 22 4.43 -7.53 4.17
CA GLY A 22 3.53 -8.63 4.49
C GLY A 22 4.19 -9.99 4.38
N TYR A 23 5.09 -10.19 3.41
CA TYR A 23 5.89 -11.41 3.30
C TYR A 23 6.79 -11.58 4.52
N ILE A 24 7.56 -10.56 4.89
CA ILE A 24 8.42 -10.57 6.09
C ILE A 24 7.57 -10.83 7.34
N GLY A 25 6.45 -10.13 7.49
CA GLY A 25 5.51 -10.31 8.60
C GLY A 25 4.99 -11.74 8.69
N SER A 26 4.52 -12.31 7.58
CA SER A 26 4.01 -13.69 7.54
C SER A 26 5.07 -14.72 7.93
N ALA A 27 6.32 -14.53 7.50
CA ALA A 27 7.44 -15.40 7.84
C ALA A 27 7.81 -15.33 9.34
N LEU A 28 7.66 -14.16 9.98
CA LEU A 28 7.95 -13.96 11.40
C LEU A 28 6.95 -14.66 12.33
N VAL A 29 5.68 -14.69 11.95
CA VAL A 29 4.59 -15.30 12.77
C VAL A 29 4.16 -16.69 12.27
N GLY A 30 4.79 -17.20 11.20
CA GLY A 30 4.42 -18.49 10.62
C GLY A 30 2.99 -18.52 10.05
N ALA A 31 2.50 -17.37 9.57
CA ALA A 31 1.16 -17.21 9.04
C ALA A 31 1.10 -17.54 7.53
N PRO A 32 -0.03 -18.04 7.01
CA PRO A 32 -0.21 -18.22 5.57
C PRO A 32 -0.11 -16.89 4.83
N TYR A 33 0.62 -16.89 3.71
CA TYR A 33 0.84 -15.70 2.88
C TYR A 33 -0.07 -15.70 1.65
N ASN A 34 -0.80 -14.60 1.44
CA ASN A 34 -1.59 -14.35 0.24
C ASN A 34 -1.21 -13.00 -0.39
N TRP A 35 -0.48 -13.08 -1.49
CA TRP A 35 0.08 -11.94 -2.23
C TRP A 35 -1.00 -11.00 -2.84
N ILE A 36 -2.18 -11.52 -3.18
CA ILE A 36 -3.26 -10.67 -3.70
C ILE A 36 -3.85 -9.84 -2.56
N GLN A 37 -4.12 -10.49 -1.42
CA GLN A 37 -4.71 -9.81 -0.26
C GLN A 37 -3.77 -8.75 0.30
N VAL A 38 -2.51 -9.11 0.52
CA VAL A 38 -1.49 -8.22 1.09
C VAL A 38 -1.22 -7.03 0.18
N GLY A 39 -0.97 -7.26 -1.11
CA GLY A 39 -0.72 -6.20 -2.08
C GLY A 39 -1.91 -5.25 -2.25
N VAL A 40 -3.14 -5.76 -2.30
CA VAL A 40 -4.34 -4.90 -2.39
C VAL A 40 -4.50 -4.06 -1.12
N ILE A 41 -4.29 -4.63 0.07
CA ILE A 41 -4.30 -3.87 1.32
C ILE A 41 -3.23 -2.78 1.29
N GLY A 42 -2.01 -3.09 0.87
CA GLY A 42 -0.91 -2.13 0.73
C GLY A 42 -1.26 -0.96 -0.21
N ALA A 43 -1.87 -1.24 -1.36
CA ALA A 43 -2.32 -0.23 -2.30
C ALA A 43 -3.42 0.67 -1.72
N VAL A 44 -4.40 0.09 -1.01
CA VAL A 44 -5.48 0.84 -0.35
C VAL A 44 -4.93 1.75 0.74
N VAL A 45 -4.02 1.24 1.57
CA VAL A 45 -3.36 2.03 2.62
C VAL A 45 -2.59 3.21 2.02
N ALA A 46 -1.86 3.01 0.92
CA ALA A 46 -1.15 4.10 0.24
C ALA A 46 -2.10 5.17 -0.31
N LEU A 47 -3.24 4.77 -0.90
CA LEU A 47 -4.26 5.70 -1.38
C LEU A 47 -4.87 6.51 -0.23
N ILE A 48 -5.20 5.87 0.89
CA ILE A 48 -5.74 6.55 2.08
C ILE A 48 -4.69 7.52 2.64
N ALA A 49 -3.45 7.07 2.84
CA ALA A 49 -2.38 7.88 3.41
C ALA A 49 -2.10 9.12 2.56
N PHE A 50 -1.94 8.97 1.24
CA PHE A 50 -1.63 10.09 0.35
C PHE A 50 -2.75 11.12 0.29
N ASN A 51 -4.01 10.67 0.21
CA ASN A 51 -5.15 11.60 0.17
C ASN A 51 -5.41 12.21 1.55
N GLY A 52 -5.19 11.47 2.63
CA GLY A 52 -5.30 11.95 4.01
C GLY A 52 -4.26 13.01 4.36
N ILE A 53 -2.98 12.76 4.08
CA ILE A 53 -1.89 13.75 4.26
C ILE A 53 -2.20 15.01 3.47
N ARG A 54 -2.64 14.86 2.22
CA ARG A 54 -3.01 16.00 1.38
C ARG A 54 -4.20 16.80 1.91
N LEU A 55 -5.16 16.15 2.58
CA LEU A 55 -6.28 16.82 3.21
C LEU A 55 -5.85 17.64 4.42
N ILE A 56 -4.95 17.11 5.25
CA ILE A 56 -4.43 17.78 6.46
C ILE A 56 -3.42 18.88 6.12
N SER A 57 -2.66 18.70 5.04
CA SER A 57 -1.61 19.65 4.61
C SER A 57 -2.13 20.81 3.75
N ARG A 58 -3.45 21.06 3.79
CA ARG A 58 -4.14 22.16 3.11
C ARG A 58 -4.68 23.14 4.14
#